data_AF-A0A6J6E1W3-F1
#
_entry.id   AF-A0A6J6E1W3-F1
#
_cell.length_a   1.000
_cell.length_b   1.000
_cell.length_c   1.000
_cell.angle_alpha   90.00
_cell.angle_beta   90.00
_cell.angle_gamma   90.00
#
_symmetry.space_group_name_H-M   'P 1'
#
loop_
_entity.id
_entity.type
_entity.pdbx_description
1 polymer ?
#
loop_
_entity_poly.entity_id
_entity_poly.type
_entity_poly.pdbx_seq_one_letter_code
_entity_poly.pdbx_strand_id
1 'polypeptide(L)'
;MLILLSDVDALYTKPPHEPGAERLDFVAYGDELAGLEFGSVGSAGVGTGGAATKVSAARLAADSGTSVLVTNSTMVDKALAGEMIGTWFEARPAMSSTNGTN
;
A
#
# COMPACT_ATOMS: atom_id res chain seq x y z
N MET A 1 -7.31 10.14 -4.00
CA MET A 1 -7.05 8.69 -3.81
C MET A 1 -6.41 8.14 -5.08
N LEU A 2 -5.40 7.29 -4.94
CA LEU A 2 -4.70 6.57 -5.99
C LEU A 2 -4.98 5.06 -5.83
N ILE A 3 -5.17 4.33 -6.93
CA ILE A 3 -5.28 2.86 -6.92
C ILE A 3 -4.07 2.28 -7.66
N LEU A 4 -3.29 1.46 -6.98
CA LEU A 4 -2.17 0.69 -7.55
C LEU A 4 -2.63 -0.75 -7.77
N LEU A 5 -2.91 -1.09 -9.04
CA LEU A 5 -3.27 -2.46 -9.40
C LEU A 5 -2.02 -3.34 -9.44
N SER A 6 -2.12 -4.52 -8.82
CA SER A 6 -1.05 -5.51 -8.71
C SER A 6 -1.52 -6.89 -9.18
N ASP A 7 -0.55 -7.78 -9.30
CA ASP A 7 -0.67 -9.23 -9.38
C ASP A 7 -1.02 -9.92 -8.05
N VAL A 8 -0.79 -9.24 -6.92
CA VAL A 8 -1.19 -9.68 -5.57
C VAL A 8 -2.44 -8.94 -5.12
N ASP A 9 -3.23 -9.58 -4.28
CA ASP A 9 -4.46 -9.03 -3.69
C ASP A 9 -4.20 -7.98 -2.62
N ALA A 10 -3.08 -8.12 -1.89
CA ALA A 10 -2.62 -7.20 -0.86
C ALA A 10 -1.09 -7.25 -0.71
N LEU A 11 -0.53 -6.34 0.08
CA LEU A 11 0.84 -6.45 0.58
C LEU A 11 0.90 -7.42 1.77
N TYR A 12 2.05 -8.07 1.92
CA TYR A 12 2.30 -9.06 2.97
C TYR A 12 3.63 -8.79 3.67
N THR A 13 3.76 -9.27 4.90
CA THR A 13 4.99 -9.14 5.71
C THR A 13 6.21 -9.84 5.15
N LYS A 14 5.96 -10.88 4.36
CA LYS A 14 6.94 -11.65 3.58
C LYS A 14 6.21 -12.28 2.39
N PRO A 15 6.87 -13.00 1.48
CA PRO A 15 6.17 -13.68 0.38
C PRO A 15 4.98 -14.53 0.90
N PRO A 16 3.78 -14.42 0.32
CA PRO A 16 2.55 -15.02 0.88
C PRO A 16 2.55 -16.55 0.93
N HIS A 17 3.50 -17.20 0.25
CA HIS A 17 3.69 -18.65 0.29
C HIS A 17 4.59 -19.11 1.44
N GLU A 18 5.23 -18.19 2.17
CA GLU A 18 6.09 -18.51 3.30
C GLU A 18 5.30 -18.56 4.62
N PRO A 19 5.66 -19.48 5.54
CA PRO A 19 5.04 -19.55 6.87
C PRO A 19 5.16 -18.23 7.64
N GLY A 20 4.04 -17.80 8.22
CA GLY A 20 3.95 -16.55 8.99
C GLY A 20 3.91 -15.29 8.13
N ALA A 21 3.59 -15.39 6.84
CA ALA A 21 3.21 -14.23 6.04
C ALA A 21 1.86 -13.69 6.51
N GLU A 22 1.83 -12.43 6.89
CA GLU A 22 0.64 -11.73 7.35
C GLU A 22 0.24 -10.69 6.31
N ARG A 23 -1.05 -10.67 5.99
CA ARG A 23 -1.63 -9.69 5.07
C ARG A 23 -1.71 -8.34 5.78
N LEU A 24 -1.29 -7.28 5.08
CA LEU A 24 -1.45 -5.91 5.53
C LEU A 24 -2.74 -5.33 4.95
N ASP A 25 -3.71 -5.01 5.80
CA ASP A 25 -4.94 -4.34 5.35
C ASP A 25 -4.82 -2.82 5.37
N PHE A 26 -4.00 -2.29 6.28
CA PHE A 26 -3.84 -0.86 6.51
C PHE A 26 -2.40 -0.51 6.89
N VAL A 27 -1.91 0.61 6.38
CA VAL A 27 -0.62 1.21 6.67
C VAL A 27 -0.86 2.66 7.08
N ALA A 28 -0.61 2.96 8.35
CA ALA A 28 -0.77 4.31 8.88
C ALA A 28 0.24 5.27 8.26
N TYR A 29 -0.09 6.56 8.22
CA TYR A 29 0.88 7.55 7.78
C TYR A 29 2.09 7.57 8.72
N GLY A 30 3.30 7.54 8.15
CA GLY A 30 4.55 7.49 8.91
C GLY A 30 4.94 6.09 9.42
N ASP A 31 4.16 5.05 9.11
CA ASP A 31 4.56 3.67 9.40
C ASP A 31 5.78 3.30 8.53
N GLU A 32 6.91 3.07 9.19
CA GLU A 32 8.17 2.69 8.55
C GLU A 32 8.12 1.29 7.93
N LEU A 33 7.09 0.48 8.23
CA LEU A 33 6.96 -0.91 7.84
C LEU A 33 8.26 -1.69 8.10
N ALA A 34 8.91 -1.36 9.22
CA ALA A 34 10.19 -1.91 9.59
C ALA A 34 10.04 -3.43 9.79
N GLY A 35 10.81 -4.21 9.02
CA GLY A 35 10.78 -5.67 9.08
C GLY A 35 9.92 -6.37 8.02
N LEU A 36 9.35 -5.64 7.04
CA LEU A 36 8.80 -6.30 5.86
C LEU A 36 9.93 -6.84 4.99
N GLU A 37 9.95 -8.16 4.83
CA GLU A 37 10.82 -8.82 3.86
C GLU A 37 10.10 -8.84 2.52
N PHE A 38 10.23 -7.75 1.76
CA PHE A 38 9.79 -7.75 0.38
C PHE A 38 10.68 -8.72 -0.39
N GLY A 39 10.13 -9.92 -0.66
CA GLY A 39 10.83 -11.01 -1.32
C GLY A 39 11.72 -10.51 -2.45
N SER A 40 12.96 -11.00 -2.45
CA SER A 40 13.97 -10.62 -3.42
C SER A 40 13.44 -10.80 -4.84
N VAL A 41 13.89 -9.90 -5.71
CA VAL A 41 13.53 -9.85 -7.14
C VAL A 41 13.81 -11.22 -7.78
N GLY A 42 12.77 -12.05 -7.95
CA GLY A 42 12.86 -13.25 -8.77
C GLY A 42 12.11 -14.46 -8.23
N SER A 43 10.90 -14.68 -8.76
CA SER A 43 10.37 -16.01 -9.14
C SER A 43 8.96 -15.93 -9.76
N ALA A 44 8.23 -14.83 -9.57
CA ALA A 44 7.00 -14.55 -10.34
C ALA A 44 7.34 -13.62 -11.50
N GLY A 45 7.38 -14.15 -12.72
CA GLY A 45 7.69 -13.35 -13.90
C GLY A 45 6.63 -12.28 -14.16
N VAL A 46 6.97 -11.01 -13.94
CA VAL A 46 6.71 -9.85 -14.83
C VAL A 46 7.47 -8.62 -14.29
N GLY A 47 8.46 -8.14 -15.05
CA GLY A 47 9.00 -6.77 -15.03
C GLY A 47 9.50 -6.16 -13.72
N THR A 48 10.75 -6.45 -13.33
CA THR A 48 11.78 -5.60 -12.67
C THR A 48 11.41 -4.41 -11.75
N GLY A 49 10.23 -4.39 -11.11
CA GLY A 49 9.76 -3.37 -10.18
C GLY A 49 8.69 -3.95 -9.24
N GLY A 50 9.10 -4.89 -8.39
CA GLY A 50 8.22 -5.77 -7.60
C GLY A 50 7.42 -5.10 -6.47
N ALA A 51 7.09 -5.86 -5.42
CA ALA A 51 6.33 -5.36 -4.26
C ALA A 51 6.99 -4.13 -3.61
N ALA A 52 8.32 -4.10 -3.52
CA ALA A 52 9.08 -2.98 -2.97
C ALA A 52 8.84 -1.67 -3.74
N THR A 53 8.86 -1.69 -5.08
CA THR A 53 8.61 -0.49 -5.90
C THR A 53 7.18 0.01 -5.73
N LYS A 54 6.19 -0.90 -5.62
CA LYS A 54 4.79 -0.53 -5.37
C LYS A 54 4.63 0.11 -4.00
N VAL A 55 5.30 -0.41 -2.97
CA VAL A 55 5.32 0.20 -1.63
C VAL A 55 5.95 1.59 -1.66
N SER A 56 7.10 1.74 -2.33
CA SER A 56 7.75 3.06 -2.46
C SER A 56 6.85 4.07 -3.18
N ALA A 57 6.18 3.68 -4.25
CA ALA A 57 5.21 4.53 -4.96
C ALA A 57 4.00 4.88 -4.09
N ALA A 58 3.46 3.89 -3.36
CA ALA A 58 2.33 4.10 -2.46
C ALA A 58 2.68 5.11 -1.35
N ARG A 59 3.86 4.97 -0.75
CA ARG A 59 4.39 5.91 0.24
C ARG A 59 4.58 7.31 -0.31
N LEU A 60 5.21 7.44 -1.46
CA LEU A 60 5.44 8.76 -2.07
C LEU A 60 4.12 9.51 -2.34
N ALA A 61 3.09 8.79 -2.80
CA ALA A 61 1.76 9.37 -2.99
C ALA A 61 1.07 9.70 -1.65
N ALA A 62 1.17 8.81 -0.65
CA ALA A 62 0.67 9.04 0.70
C ALA A 62 1.29 10.28 1.35
N ASP A 63 2.62 10.43 1.26
CA ASP A 63 3.38 11.59 1.72
C ASP A 63 2.98 12.89 1.02
N SER A 64 2.52 12.77 -0.24
CA SER A 64 1.98 13.89 -1.01
C SER A 64 0.53 14.25 -0.63
N GLY A 65 -0.06 13.57 0.35
CA GLY A 65 -1.43 13.79 0.81
C GLY A 65 -2.49 13.02 0.01
N THR A 66 -2.10 11.99 -0.74
CA THR A 66 -3.03 11.14 -1.50
C THR A 66 -3.08 9.73 -0.91
N SER A 67 -4.25 9.30 -0.42
CA SER A 67 -4.42 7.93 0.04
C SER A 67 -4.26 6.94 -1.10
N VAL A 68 -3.68 5.77 -0.82
CA VAL A 68 -3.36 4.77 -1.84
C VAL A 68 -3.98 3.41 -1.49
N LEU A 69 -4.62 2.79 -2.46
CA LEU A 69 -5.07 1.40 -2.36
C LEU A 69 -4.21 0.50 -3.24
N VAL A 70 -3.56 -0.51 -2.65
CA VAL A 70 -2.87 -1.57 -3.40
C VAL A 70 -3.77 -2.80 -3.42
N THR A 71 -4.17 -3.25 -4.61
CA THR A 71 -5.02 -4.44 -4.74
C THR A 71 -4.82 -5.15 -6.08
N ASN A 72 -5.40 -6.34 -6.24
CA ASN A 72 -5.31 -7.09 -7.49
C ASN A 72 -6.09 -6.39 -8.61
N SER A 73 -5.54 -6.40 -9.83
CA SER A 73 -6.21 -5.88 -11.03
C SER A 73 -7.64 -6.41 -11.26
N THR A 74 -7.92 -7.66 -10.83
CA THR A 74 -9.24 -8.29 -10.92
C THR A 74 -10.29 -7.70 -9.97
N MET A 75 -9.88 -6.86 -9.01
CA MET A 75 -10.73 -6.26 -7.99
C MET A 75 -10.97 -4.76 -8.24
N VAL A 76 -10.66 -4.27 -9.45
CA VAL A 76 -10.75 -2.84 -9.80
C VAL A 76 -12.16 -2.27 -9.66
N ASP A 77 -13.19 -3.06 -9.97
CA ASP A 77 -14.60 -2.70 -9.82
C ASP A 77 -14.94 -2.38 -8.37
N LYS A 78 -14.54 -3.25 -7.44
CA LYS A 78 -14.73 -3.07 -6.00
C LYS A 78 -13.89 -1.92 -5.44
N ALA A 79 -12.67 -1.75 -5.95
CA ALA A 79 -11.80 -0.64 -5.57
C ALA A 79 -12.42 0.71 -5.94
N LEU A 80 -13.00 0.80 -7.13
CA LEU A 80 -13.72 2.00 -7.60
C LEU A 80 -15.04 2.23 -6.83
N ALA A 81 -15.66 1.16 -6.31
CA ALA A 81 -16.81 1.26 -5.42
C ALA A 81 -16.47 1.72 -3.99
N GLY A 82 -15.17 1.89 -3.67
CA GLY A 82 -14.70 2.31 -2.36
C GLY A 82 -14.70 1.20 -1.31
N GLU A 83 -14.72 -0.06 -1.73
CA GLU A 83 -14.58 -1.19 -0.81
C GLU A 83 -13.16 -1.27 -0.22
N MET A 84 -13.07 -1.65 1.04
CA MET A 84 -11.80 -1.85 1.75
C MET A 84 -11.18 -3.20 1.36
N ILE A 85 -10.54 -3.25 0.20
CA ILE A 85 -9.93 -4.46 -0.38
C ILE A 85 -8.42 -4.26 -0.60
N GLY A 86 -7.62 -5.27 -0.30
CA GLY A 86 -6.16 -5.15 -0.41
C GLY A 86 -5.54 -4.39 0.76
N THR A 87 -4.59 -3.50 0.46
CA THR A 87 -3.85 -2.70 1.46
C THR A 87 -4.08 -1.21 1.26
N TRP A 88 -4.53 -0.53 2.31
CA TRP A 88 -4.75 0.91 2.32
C TRP A 88 -3.59 1.67 2.96
N PHE A 89 -3.02 2.64 2.25
CA PHE A 89 -2.06 3.60 2.79
C PHE A 89 -2.77 4.90 3.12
N GLU A 90 -2.69 5.27 4.39
CA GLU A 90 -3.22 6.53 4.88
C GLU A 90 -2.41 7.71 4.33
N ALA A 91 -3.12 8.73 3.85
CA ALA A 91 -2.51 9.96 3.37
C ALA A 91 -1.90 10.76 4.52
N ARG A 92 -0.85 11.53 4.23
CA ARG A 92 -0.37 12.58 5.13
C ARG A 92 -1.56 13.43 5.60
N PRO A 93 -1.79 13.56 6.92
CA PRO A 93 -2.85 14.40 7.44
C PRO A 93 -2.68 15.83 6.93
N ALA A 94 -3.76 16.45 6.46
CA ALA A 94 -3.72 17.87 6.19
C ALA A 94 -3.39 18.59 7.51
N MET A 95 -2.42 19.51 7.49
CA MET A 95 -2.20 20.39 8.63
C MET A 95 -3.48 21.21 8.82
N SER A 96 -4.33 20.80 9.77
CA SER A 96 -5.40 21.65 10.25
C SER A 96 -4.74 22.85 10.92
N SER A 97 -4.79 24.00 10.26
CA SER A 97 -4.40 25.26 10.86
C SER A 97 -5.34 25.48 12.05
N THR A 98 -4.87 25.21 13.26
CA THR A 98 -5.54 25.66 14.47
C THR A 98 -5.46 27.18 14.49
N ASN A 99 -6.40 27.83 13.81
CA ASN A 99 -6.59 29.26 13.88
C ASN A 99 -7.43 29.52 15.14
N GLY A 100 -6.76 29.67 16.27
CA GLY A 100 -7.38 29.87 17.59
C GLY A 100 -6.76 31.09 18.27
N THR A 101 -7.44 32.21 18.12
CA THR A 101 -7.26 33.49 18.80
C THR A 101 -7.23 33.38 20.32
N ASN A 102 -6.28 34.05 20.97
CA ASN A 102 -6.54 34.79 22.21
C ASN A 102 -5.57 35.98 22.35
#